data_AF-A0A5K7S9K2-F1
#
_entry.id   AF-A0A5K7S9K2-F1
#
_cell.length_a   1.000
_cell.length_b   1.000
_cell.length_c   1.000
_cell.angle_alpha   90.00
_cell.angle_beta   90.00
_cell.angle_gamma   90.00
#
_symmetry.space_group_name_H-M   'P 1'
#
loop_
_entity.id
_entity.type
_entity.pdbx_description
1 polymer ?
#
loop_
_entity_poly.entity_id
_entity_poly.type
_entity_poly.pdbx_seq_one_letter_code
_entity_poly.pdbx_strand_id
1 'polypeptide(L)'
;MIQEVKNDPQLIAYCGLYCGACRKYISGKCPSCKQIQGKHWCKIRTCNINQQFSSCADCALETPNACKKFNNPISKVFAFIFGSNREKCILTIRENGAVWYATHMAETGQQSLKGK
;
A
#
# COMPACT_ATOMS: atom_id res chain seq x y z
N MET A 1 19.64 -15.53 -7.48
CA MET A 1 18.25 -15.97 -7.67
C MET A 1 17.34 -14.77 -7.41
N ILE A 2 16.67 -14.25 -8.44
CA ILE A 2 15.65 -13.21 -8.26
C ILE A 2 14.44 -13.94 -7.67
N GLN A 3 14.09 -13.64 -6.44
CA GLN A 3 12.92 -14.23 -5.81
C GLN A 3 11.68 -13.63 -6.47
N GLU A 4 10.85 -14.50 -7.04
CA GLU A 4 9.64 -14.10 -7.75
C GLU A 4 8.72 -13.31 -6.81
N VAL A 5 8.24 -12.15 -7.27
CA VAL A 5 7.33 -11.32 -6.48
C VAL A 5 6.02 -12.07 -6.34
N LYS A 6 5.68 -12.49 -5.12
CA LYS A 6 4.43 -13.20 -4.84
C LYS A 6 3.25 -12.37 -5.34
N ASN A 7 2.30 -12.98 -6.06
CA ASN A 7 1.00 -12.43 -6.37
C ASN A 7 0.02 -12.75 -5.23
N ASP A 8 -0.24 -11.79 -4.35
CA ASP A 8 -1.09 -11.99 -3.18
C ASP A 8 -1.74 -10.67 -2.74
N PRO A 9 -3.08 -10.54 -2.84
CA PRO A 9 -3.81 -9.35 -2.37
C PRO A 9 -3.61 -9.04 -0.88
N GLN A 10 -3.25 -10.03 -0.05
CA GLN A 10 -2.91 -9.81 1.36
C GLN A 10 -1.60 -9.03 1.53
N LEU A 11 -0.78 -8.93 0.49
CA LEU A 11 0.44 -8.11 0.49
C LEU A 11 0.19 -6.66 0.07
N ILE A 12 -1.06 -6.27 -0.22
CA ILE A 12 -1.41 -4.85 -0.37
C ILE A 12 -1.43 -4.20 1.02
N ALA A 13 -0.57 -3.20 1.22
CA ALA A 13 -0.57 -2.40 2.43
C ALA A 13 -1.82 -1.54 2.53
N TYR A 14 -2.19 -1.14 3.75
CA TYR A 14 -3.38 -0.30 3.97
C TYR A 14 -3.36 1.03 3.19
N CYS A 15 -2.18 1.56 2.86
CA CYS A 15 -2.03 2.78 2.07
C CYS A 15 -1.94 2.55 0.55
N GLY A 16 -2.16 1.32 0.07
CA GLY A 16 -2.16 0.95 -1.34
C GLY A 16 -0.81 0.48 -1.88
N LEU A 17 0.30 0.64 -1.14
CA LEU A 17 1.60 0.11 -1.59
C LEU A 17 1.63 -1.41 -1.60
N TYR A 18 2.34 -2.01 -2.54
CA TYR A 18 2.47 -3.46 -2.64
C TYR A 18 3.69 -3.99 -1.88
N CYS A 19 3.46 -4.62 -0.73
CA CYS A 19 4.54 -5.22 0.08
C CYS A 19 5.23 -6.38 -0.64
N GLY A 20 4.56 -7.11 -1.53
CA GLY A 20 5.16 -8.23 -2.26
C GLY A 20 6.39 -7.83 -3.06
N ALA A 21 6.40 -6.61 -3.61
CA ALA A 21 7.53 -6.03 -4.33
C ALA A 21 8.49 -5.20 -3.45
N CYS A 22 8.26 -5.14 -2.14
CA CYS A 22 9.13 -4.37 -1.24
C CYS A 22 10.42 -5.14 -0.92
N ARG A 23 11.59 -4.55 -1.17
CA ARG A 23 12.90 -5.17 -0.89
C ARG A 23 13.07 -5.69 0.54
N LYS A 24 12.51 -4.99 1.54
CA LYS A 24 12.59 -5.44 2.94
C LYS A 24 11.71 -6.67 3.20
N TYR A 25 10.55 -6.77 2.56
CA TYR A 25 9.69 -7.94 2.64
C TYR A 25 10.34 -9.14 1.96
N ILE A 26 10.82 -8.95 0.72
CA ILE A 26 11.50 -10.00 -0.07
C ILE A 26 12.73 -10.55 0.66
N SER A 27 13.51 -9.68 1.34
CA SER A 27 14.67 -10.11 2.13
C SER A 27 14.34 -10.66 3.52
N GLY A 28 13.07 -10.88 3.86
CA GLY A 28 12.63 -11.40 5.16
C GLY A 28 12.80 -10.45 6.35
N LYS A 29 13.19 -9.19 6.10
CA LYS A 29 13.46 -8.17 7.13
C LYS A 29 12.22 -7.39 7.56
N CYS A 30 11.07 -7.64 6.93
CA CYS A 30 9.81 -6.98 7.23
C CYS A 30 8.65 -7.97 7.03
N PRO A 31 7.73 -8.11 7.98
CA PRO A 31 6.63 -9.07 7.87
C PRO A 31 5.53 -8.63 6.89
N SER A 32 5.59 -7.42 6.31
CA SER A 32 4.50 -6.71 5.58
C SER A 32 3.59 -5.86 6.49
N CYS A 33 2.89 -4.90 5.89
CA CYS A 33 2.08 -3.91 6.60
C CYS A 33 0.98 -4.52 7.48
N LYS A 34 0.32 -5.58 6.98
CA LYS A 34 -0.79 -6.25 7.67
C LYS A 34 -0.33 -7.21 8.76
N GLN A 35 0.89 -7.75 8.66
CA GLN A 35 1.42 -8.73 9.62
C GLN A 35 2.26 -8.13 10.76
N ILE A 36 2.49 -6.81 10.79
CA ILE A 36 3.12 -6.15 11.94
C ILE A 36 2.27 -6.39 13.19
N GLN A 37 2.89 -6.87 14.27
CA GLN A 37 2.23 -7.09 15.56
C GLN A 37 2.34 -5.85 16.47
N GLY A 38 1.35 -5.67 17.34
CA GLY A 38 1.36 -4.61 18.36
C GLY A 38 1.12 -3.18 17.86
N LYS A 39 1.47 -2.21 18.70
CA LYS A 39 1.28 -0.77 18.45
C LYS A 39 2.31 -0.29 17.42
N HIS A 40 1.83 0.37 16.37
CA HIS A 40 2.65 0.93 15.31
C HIS A 40 2.33 2.43 15.14
N TRP A 41 3.32 3.23 14.73
CA TRP A 41 3.18 4.70 14.63
C TRP A 41 2.28 5.16 13.47
N CYS A 42 2.08 4.30 12.46
CA CYS A 42 1.33 4.63 11.25
C CYS A 42 -0.17 4.75 11.49
N LYS A 43 -0.69 5.98 11.47
CA LYS A 43 -2.12 6.30 11.64
C LYS A 43 -3.04 5.68 10.58
N ILE A 44 -2.55 5.47 9.36
CA ILE A 44 -3.33 4.83 8.28
C ILE A 44 -3.65 3.38 8.66
N ARG A 45 -2.65 2.65 9.19
CA ARG A 45 -2.81 1.27 9.63
C ARG A 45 -3.88 1.16 10.72
N THR A 46 -3.74 1.95 11.79
CA THR A 46 -4.71 1.97 12.89
C THR A 46 -6.11 2.32 12.39
N CYS A 47 -6.24 3.28 11.48
CA CYS A 47 -7.53 3.66 10.92
C CYS A 47 -8.19 2.50 10.15
N ASN A 48 -7.46 1.78 9.29
CA ASN A 48 -8.02 0.68 8.52
C ASN A 48 -8.41 -0.51 9.40
N ILE A 49 -7.60 -0.83 10.41
CA ILE A 49 -7.92 -1.88 11.38
C ILE A 49 -9.23 -1.55 12.12
N ASN A 50 -9.38 -0.33 12.63
CA ASN A 50 -10.58 0.09 13.35
C ASN A 50 -11.84 0.09 12.46
N GLN A 51 -11.69 0.44 11.19
CA GLN A 51 -12.79 0.43 10.23
C GLN A 51 -13.03 -0.96 9.60
N GLN A 52 -12.21 -1.96 9.93
CA GLN A 52 -12.21 -3.29 9.32
C GLN A 52 -12.04 -3.25 7.79
N PHE A 53 -11.29 -2.27 7.30
CA PHE A 53 -10.97 -2.12 5.89
C PHE A 53 -9.74 -2.95 5.51
N SER A 54 -9.79 -3.52 4.32
CA SER A 54 -8.65 -4.17 3.68
C SER A 54 -7.60 -3.16 3.24
N SER A 55 -8.02 -1.96 2.81
CA SER A 55 -7.14 -0.83 2.53
C SER A 55 -7.92 0.49 2.47
N CYS A 56 -7.21 1.63 2.32
CA CYS A 56 -7.85 2.92 2.11
C CYS A 56 -8.73 2.98 0.85
N ALA A 57 -8.67 1.98 -0.04
CA ALA A 57 -9.58 1.85 -1.17
C ALA A 57 -11.04 1.67 -0.72
N ASP A 58 -11.25 1.02 0.42
CA ASP A 58 -12.59 0.74 0.98
C ASP A 58 -13.20 1.98 1.66
N CYS A 59 -12.42 3.05 1.83
CA CYS A 59 -12.91 4.28 2.43
C CYS A 59 -13.87 5.01 1.48
N ALA A 60 -15.00 5.51 2.00
CA ALA A 60 -16.02 6.21 1.22
C ALA A 60 -15.64 7.62 0.75
N LEU A 61 -14.49 8.16 1.19
CA LEU A 61 -14.02 9.46 0.69
C LEU A 61 -13.73 9.37 -0.81
N GLU A 62 -14.35 10.27 -1.58
CA GLU A 62 -14.19 10.34 -3.04
C GLU A 62 -12.71 10.40 -3.43
N THR A 63 -11.95 11.31 -2.81
CA THR A 63 -10.50 11.42 -3.02
C THR A 63 -9.71 10.96 -1.79
N PRO A 64 -8.72 10.07 -1.95
CA PRO A 64 -7.85 9.66 -0.84
C PRO A 64 -7.12 10.85 -0.19
N ASN A 65 -6.78 11.88 -0.99
CA ASN A 65 -6.08 13.07 -0.51
C ASN A 65 -6.92 14.03 0.34
N ALA A 66 -8.25 13.90 0.36
CA ALA A 66 -9.10 14.61 1.33
C ALA A 66 -8.88 14.11 2.76
N CYS A 67 -8.35 12.90 2.94
CA CYS A 67 -8.07 12.33 4.26
C CYS A 67 -6.77 12.87 4.86
N LYS A 68 -6.86 13.67 5.94
CA LYS A 68 -5.68 14.18 6.68
C LYS A 68 -4.78 13.08 7.25
N LYS A 69 -5.28 11.86 7.48
CA LYS A 69 -4.45 10.72 7.90
C LYS A 69 -3.61 10.18 6.74
N PHE A 70 -4.16 10.21 5.53
CA PHE A 70 -3.53 9.70 4.30
C PHE A 70 -2.59 10.73 3.68
N ASN A 71 -3.04 11.98 3.58
CA ASN A 71 -2.33 13.14 3.05
C ASN A 71 -1.88 14.05 4.20
N ASN A 72 -0.64 13.84 4.64
CA ASN A 72 0.01 14.63 5.68
C ASN A 72 1.48 14.90 5.31
N PRO A 73 2.18 15.85 5.97
CA PRO A 73 3.56 16.22 5.64
C PRO A 73 4.54 15.04 5.62
N ILE A 74 4.50 14.17 6.64
CA ILE A 74 5.36 12.98 6.74
C ILE A 74 5.15 12.08 5.50
N SER A 75 3.89 11.92 5.11
CA SER A 75 3.49 11.08 3.99
C SER A 75 3.91 11.64 2.62
N LYS A 76 4.05 12.98 2.50
CA LYS A 76 4.58 13.65 1.30
C LYS A 76 6.10 13.48 1.20
N VAL A 77 6.81 13.60 2.33
CA VAL A 77 8.26 13.34 2.41
C VAL A 77 8.58 11.92 1.97
N PHE A 78 7.87 10.91 2.50
CA PHE A 78 8.07 9.52 2.07
C PHE A 78 7.68 9.29 0.62
N ALA A 79 6.63 9.95 0.12
CA ALA A 79 6.26 9.85 -1.29
C ALA A 79 7.37 10.35 -2.21
N PHE A 80 8.03 11.46 -1.83
CA PHE A 80 9.18 12.00 -2.57
C PHE A 80 10.41 11.06 -2.48
N ILE A 81 10.83 10.67 -1.28
CA ILE A 81 12.02 9.82 -1.06
C ILE A 81 11.90 8.47 -1.79
N PHE A 82 10.72 7.85 -1.74
CA PHE A 82 10.50 6.54 -2.34
C PHE A 82 9.90 6.59 -3.75
N GLY A 83 9.66 7.79 -4.30
CA GLY A 83 9.01 7.98 -5.60
C GLY A 83 7.70 7.19 -5.71
N SER A 84 6.85 7.27 -4.67
CA SER A 84 5.61 6.50 -4.56
C SER A 84 4.37 7.36 -4.76
N ASN A 85 3.39 6.89 -5.52
CA ASN A 85 2.09 7.53 -5.66
C ASN A 85 1.00 6.67 -5.01
N ARG A 86 0.81 6.87 -3.70
CA ARG A 86 -0.19 6.12 -2.93
C ARG A 86 -1.62 6.41 -3.38
N GLU A 87 -1.93 7.65 -3.76
CA GLU A 87 -3.27 8.01 -4.23
C GLU A 87 -3.63 7.24 -5.50
N LYS A 88 -2.73 7.23 -6.49
CA LYS A 88 -2.91 6.45 -7.72
C LYS A 88 -3.10 4.96 -7.42
N CYS A 89 -2.31 4.41 -6.49
CA CYS A 89 -2.49 3.02 -6.07
C CYS A 89 -3.89 2.76 -5.50
N ILE A 90 -4.38 3.63 -4.61
CA ILE A 90 -5.72 3.51 -4.03
C ILE A 90 -6.81 3.62 -5.10
N LEU A 91 -6.70 4.59 -6.00
CA LEU A 91 -7.68 4.77 -7.09
C LEU A 91 -7.69 3.58 -8.04
N THR A 92 -6.52 3.03 -8.39
CA THR A 92 -6.43 1.83 -9.23
C THR A 92 -7.02 0.59 -8.54
N ILE A 93 -6.84 0.44 -7.22
CA ILE A 93 -7.48 -0.65 -6.45
C ILE A 93 -9.01 -0.49 -6.47
N ARG A 94 -9.54 0.74 -6.34
CA ARG A 94 -10.99 0.98 -6.42
C ARG A 94 -11.56 0.63 -7.79
N GLU A 95 -10.84 0.99 -8.85
CA GLU A 95 -11.27 0.78 -10.24
C GLU A 95 -11.20 -0.70 -10.66
N ASN A 96 -10.11 -1.40 -10.34
CA ASN A 96 -9.81 -2.72 -10.90
C ASN A 96 -9.91 -3.86 -9.87
N GLY A 97 -10.06 -3.53 -8.59
CA GLY A 97 -10.08 -4.49 -7.49
C GLY A 97 -8.68 -4.92 -7.01
N ALA A 98 -8.65 -5.43 -5.78
CA ALA A 98 -7.40 -5.83 -5.10
C ALA A 98 -6.69 -7.01 -5.79
N VAL A 99 -7.45 -7.96 -6.37
CA VAL A 99 -6.88 -9.13 -7.08
C VAL A 99 -6.10 -8.68 -8.30
N TRP A 100 -6.74 -7.90 -9.18
CA TRP A 100 -6.08 -7.36 -10.37
C TRP A 100 -4.84 -6.54 -9.98
N TYR A 101 -4.98 -5.67 -8.98
CA TYR A 101 -3.88 -4.83 -8.52
C TYR A 101 -2.67 -5.64 -8.04
N ALA A 102 -2.88 -6.67 -7.22
CA ALA A 102 -1.79 -7.53 -6.75
C ALA A 102 -1.08 -8.25 -7.90
N THR A 103 -1.84 -8.78 -8.87
CA THR A 103 -1.29 -9.41 -10.08
C THR A 103 -0.43 -8.42 -10.86
N HIS A 104 -0.96 -7.24 -11.19
CA HIS A 104 -0.25 -6.23 -11.95
C HIS A 104 1.05 -5.78 -11.25
N MET A 105 0.99 -5.56 -9.93
CA MET A 105 2.16 -5.13 -9.16
C MET A 105 3.20 -6.24 -9.02
N ALA A 106 2.77 -7.51 -8.98
CA ALA A 106 3.67 -8.66 -8.98
C ALA A 106 4.39 -8.83 -10.32
N GLU A 107 3.65 -8.78 -11.43
CA GLU A 107 4.20 -8.91 -12.80
C GLU A 107 5.19 -7.79 -13.13
N THR A 108 4.88 -6.56 -12.72
CA THR A 108 5.74 -5.39 -12.96
C THR A 108 6.87 -5.23 -11.93
N GLY A 109 6.84 -6.01 -10.85
CA GLY A 109 7.79 -5.91 -9.74
C GLY A 109 7.77 -4.55 -9.02
N GLN A 110 6.65 -3.83 -9.07
CA GLN A 110 6.54 -2.48 -8.52
C GLN A 110 5.92 -2.48 -7.11
N GLN A 111 6.49 -1.69 -6.20
CA GLN A 111 5.88 -1.42 -4.89
C GLN A 111 4.81 -0.32 -4.96
N SER A 112 4.91 0.60 -5.93
CA SER A 112 3.99 1.70 -6.11
C SER A 112 3.87 2.03 -7.59
N LEU A 113 2.66 2.32 -8.03
CA LEU A 113 2.44 2.93 -9.35
C LEU A 113 3.15 4.29 -9.39
N LYS A 114 3.83 4.56 -10.50
CA LYS A 114 4.46 5.85 -10.75
C LYS A 114 3.42 6.88 -11.19
N GLY A 115 3.69 8.16 -10.92
CA GLY A 115 2.92 9.25 -11.52
C GLY A 115 3.08 9.25 -13.05
N LYS A 116 2.22 9.99 -13.75
CA LYS A 116 2.65 10.62 -14.99
C LYS A 116 3.65 11.72 -14.64
#